data_AF-A0A7L3L589-F1
#
_entry.id   AF-A0A7L3L589-F1
#
_cell.length_a   1.000
_cell.length_b   1.000
_cell.length_c   1.000
_cell.angle_alpha   90.00
_cell.angle_beta   90.00
_cell.angle_gamma   90.00
#
_symmetry.space_group_name_H-M   'P 1'
#
loop_
_entity.id
_entity.type
_entity.pdbx_description
1 polymer ?
#
loop_
_entity_poly.entity_id
_entity_poly.type
_entity_poly.pdbx_seq_one_letter_code
_entity_poly.pdbx_strand_id
1 'polypeptide(L)' 'CPTPATLRGNNGTRICAQLYKDNSPYYDQCCAGEVLVVLPGEDVPYMARGWGG' A
#
# COMPACT_ATOMS: atom_id res chain seq x y z
N CYS A 1 3.72 -3.21 -10.53
CA CYS A 1 3.77 -2.58 -9.20
C CYS A 1 4.60 -1.30 -9.25
N PRO A 2 4.23 -0.23 -8.50
CA PRO A 2 5.06 0.97 -8.40
C PRO A 2 6.37 0.66 -7.66
N THR A 3 7.45 1.34 -8.02
CA THR A 3 8.72 1.23 -7.29
C THR A 3 8.64 1.96 -5.94
N PRO A 4 9.30 1.48 -4.88
CA PRO A 4 9.26 2.13 -3.56
C PRO A 4 9.66 3.61 -3.60
N ALA A 5 10.65 3.94 -4.43
CA ALA A 5 11.15 5.32 -4.60
C ALA A 5 10.15 6.28 -5.26
N THR A 6 9.12 5.76 -5.94
CA THR A 6 8.11 6.55 -6.64
C THR A 6 6.78 6.62 -5.87
N LEU A 7 6.69 6.00 -4.68
CA LEU A 7 5.48 6.01 -3.87
C LEU A 7 5.21 7.43 -3.32
N ARG A 8 4.23 8.09 -3.94
CA ARG A 8 3.73 9.41 -3.53
C ARG A 8 2.22 9.36 -3.49
N GLY A 9 1.63 9.96 -2.47
CA GLY A 9 0.19 10.15 -2.41
C GLY A 9 -0.27 11.23 -3.40
N ASN A 10 -1.57 11.32 -3.63
CA ASN A 10 -2.18 12.35 -4.49
C ASN A 10 -1.86 13.78 -4.03
N ASN A 11 -1.54 13.96 -2.74
CA ASN A 11 -1.17 15.25 -2.15
C ASN A 11 0.35 15.52 -2.19
N GLY A 12 1.14 14.69 -2.89
CA GLY A 12 2.59 14.83 -3.00
C GLY A 12 3.37 14.38 -1.75
N THR A 13 2.69 13.95 -0.69
CA THR A 13 3.30 13.35 0.50
C THR A 13 4.04 12.08 0.15
N ARG A 14 5.27 11.93 0.67
CA ARG A 14 6.02 10.68 0.59
C ARG A 14 5.25 9.62 1.35
N ILE A 15 5.16 8.43 0.78
CA ILE A 15 4.58 7.26 1.43
C ILE A 15 5.75 6.39 1.91
N CYS A 16 5.67 5.87 3.13
CA CYS A 16 6.69 4.96 3.66
C CYS A 16 6.54 3.57 3.04
N ALA A 17 5.32 3.04 3.04
CA ALA A 17 4.99 1.77 2.43
C ALA A 17 3.56 1.76 1.88
N GLN A 18 3.34 1.00 0.82
CA GLN A 18 2.02 0.73 0.25
C GLN A 18 1.83 -0.78 0.21
N LEU A 19 0.84 -1.28 0.94
CA LEU A 19 0.50 -2.69 1.06
C LEU A 19 -0.72 -2.96 0.18
N TYR A 20 -0.72 -4.09 -0.52
CA TYR A 20 -1.85 -4.53 -1.33
C TYR A 20 -2.57 -5.66 -0.63
N LYS A 21 -3.90 -5.65 -0.68
CA LYS A 21 -4.73 -6.72 -0.12
C LYS A 21 -4.64 -8.00 -0.93
N ASP A 22 -4.62 -7.85 -2.25
CA ASP A 22 -4.64 -8.98 -3.16
C ASP A 22 -3.22 -9.52 -3.35
N ASN A 23 -3.07 -10.83 -3.14
CA ASN A 23 -1.88 -11.56 -3.59
C ASN A 23 -2.32 -12.42 -4.77
N SER A 24 -1.74 -12.17 -5.94
CA SER A 24 -1.93 -12.99 -7.13
C SER A 24 -0.59 -13.57 -7.55
N PRO A 25 -0.54 -14.83 -8.03
CA PRO A 25 0.66 -15.38 -8.62
C PRO A 25 1.11 -14.61 -9.87
N TYR A 26 0.21 -13.83 -10.48
CA TYR A 26 0.53 -12.96 -11.60
C TYR A 26 0.98 -11.59 -11.10
N TYR A 27 2.21 -11.20 -11.47
CA TYR A 27 2.84 -9.95 -11.03
C TYR A 27 1.97 -8.72 -11.34
N ASP A 28 1.30 -8.71 -12.48
CA ASP A 28 0.45 -7.59 -12.92
C ASP A 28 -0.82 -7.45 -12.09
N GLN A 29 -1.29 -8.54 -11.47
CA GLN A 29 -2.49 -8.58 -10.62
C GLN A 29 -2.16 -8.44 -9.13
N CYS A 30 -0.89 -8.52 -8.74
CA CYS A 30 -0.44 -8.40 -7.36
C CYS A 30 -0.54 -6.96 -6.81
N CYS A 31 -0.49 -5.96 -7.70
CA CYS A 31 -0.55 -4.55 -7.31
C CYS A 31 -1.84 -3.88 -7.77
N ALA A 32 -2.95 -4.60 -7.63
CA ALA A 32 -4.29 -4.14 -7.93
C ALA A 32 -5.15 -4.15 -6.65
N GLY A 33 -6.37 -3.61 -6.76
CA GLY A 33 -7.36 -3.69 -5.70
C GLY A 33 -7.13 -2.73 -4.53
N GLU A 34 -7.53 -3.18 -3.33
CA GLU A 34 -7.43 -2.38 -2.11
C GLU A 34 -5.98 -2.20 -1.66
N VAL A 35 -5.67 -0.97 -1.29
CA VAL A 35 -4.33 -0.55 -0.85
C VAL A 35 -4.38 0.05 0.53
N LEU A 36 -3.41 -0.31 1.36
CA LEU A 36 -3.15 0.29 2.66
C LEU A 36 -1.88 1.13 2.56
N VAL A 37 -1.97 2.39 2.99
CA VAL A 37 -0.85 3.34 2.92
C VAL A 37 -0.31 3.56 4.32
N VAL A 38 1.00 3.43 4.48
CA VAL A 38 1.73 3.79 5.70
C VAL A 38 2.36 5.16 5.48
N LEU A 39 1.95 6.15 6.27
CA LEU A 39 2.51 7.49 6.17
C LEU A 39 3.87 7.58 6.89
N PRO A 40 4.72 8.55 6.52
CA PRO A 40 5.96 8.79 7.24
C PRO A 40 5.66 9.21 8.69
N GLY A 41 6.26 8.51 9.65
CA GLY A 41 6.02 8.74 11.08
C GLY A 41 4.91 7.89 11.69
N GLU A 42 4.23 7.06 10.89
CA GLU A 42 3.36 6.00 11.41
C GLU A 42 4.14 4.67 11.46
N ASP A 43 4.27 4.08 12.65
CA ASP A 43 4.86 2.74 12.81
C ASP A 43 3.93 1.64 12.29
N VAL A 44 2.62 1.84 12.45
CA VAL A 44 1.58 0.95 11.95
C VAL A 44 0.52 1.74 11.20
N PRO A 45 0.08 1.28 10.02
CA PRO A 45 -1.02 1.90 9.31
C PRO A 45 -2.34 1.63 10.03
N TYR A 46 -3.30 2.53 9.82
CA TYR A 46 -4.69 2.26 10.21
C TYR A 46 -5.25 1.07 9.40
N MET A 47 -5.52 -0.05 10.07
CA MET A 47 -6.11 -1.24 9.45
C MET A 47 -7.64 -1.18 9.53
N ALA A 48 -8.29 -0.99 8.39
CA ALA A 48 -9.74 -1.04 8.28
C ALA A 48 -10.28 -2.47 8.49
N ARG A 49 -11.56 -2.59 8.83
CA ARG A 49 -12.24 -3.88 8.99
C ARG A 49 -12.13 -4.69 7.69
N GLY A 50 -11.66 -5.94 7.79
CA GLY A 50 -11.42 -6.82 6.62
C GLY A 50 -9.95 -6.99 6.21
N TRP A 51 -9.01 -6.38 6.96
CA TRP A 51 -7.56 -6.57 6.81
C TRP A 51 -6.92 -7.52 7.85
N GLY A 52 -7.64 -7.84 8.93
CA GLY A 52 -7.24 -8.86 9.90
C GLY A 52 -7.84 -10.21 9.51
N GLY A 53 -6.98 -11.21 9.29
CA GLY A 53 -7.38 -12.61 9.07
C GLY A 53 -7.78 -13.32 10.35
#